data_AF-A0A8K1Y942-F1
#
_entry.id   AF-A0A8K1Y942-F1
#
_cell.length_a   1.000
_cell.length_b   1.000
_cell.length_c   1.000
_cell.angle_alpha   90.00
_cell.angle_beta   90.00
_cell.angle_gamma   90.00
#
_symmetry.space_group_name_H-M   'P 1'
#
loop_
_entity.id
_entity.type
_entity.pdbx_description
1 polymer ?
#
loop_
_entity_poly.entity_id
_entity_poly.type
_entity_poly.pdbx_seq_one_letter_code
_entity_poly.pdbx_strand_id
1 'polypeptide(L)' 'MLDYDYPLYRPPSEGKSLIFQVTLGCSFNKCSYCDMYRTKEYQERPLG' A
#
# COMPACT_ATOMS: atom_id res chain seq x y z
N MET A 1 16.39 -4.09 6.24
CA MET A 1 15.81 -3.20 5.21
C MET A 1 14.32 -3.52 5.16
N LEU A 2 13.43 -2.52 5.15
CA LEU A 2 11.99 -2.81 5.14
C LEU A 2 11.59 -3.41 3.80
N ASP A 3 10.90 -4.54 3.84
CA ASP A 3 10.43 -5.25 2.66
C ASP A 3 9.08 -4.67 2.20
N TYR A 4 9.12 -3.97 1.07
CA TYR A 4 7.97 -3.29 0.48
C TYR A 4 7.29 -4.16 -0.58
N ASP A 5 5.97 -4.24 -0.49
CA ASP A 5 5.16 -4.94 -1.48
C ASP A 5 4.74 -3.99 -2.61
N TYR A 6 5.25 -4.24 -3.82
CA TYR A 6 5.05 -3.41 -5.01
C TYR A 6 3.87 -3.90 -5.88
N PRO A 7 3.24 -3.04 -6.72
CA PRO A 7 3.50 -1.61 -6.90
C PRO A 7 3.10 -0.77 -5.68
N LEU A 8 3.87 0.30 -5.43
CA LEU A 8 3.63 1.26 -4.36
C LEU A 8 3.87 2.66 -4.91
N TYR A 9 2.86 3.53 -4.81
CA TYR A 9 2.99 4.92 -5.19
C TYR A 9 3.51 5.74 -4.01
N ARG A 10 4.60 6.47 -4.23
CA ARG A 10 5.16 7.43 -3.26
C ARG A 10 5.19 8.82 -3.92
N PRO A 11 4.36 9.77 -3.45
CA PRO A 11 4.37 11.13 -3.98
C PRO A 11 5.78 11.76 -3.86
N PRO A 12 6.22 12.61 -4.80
CA PRO A 12 7.54 13.26 -4.74
C PRO A 12 7.78 14.03 -3.44
N SER A 13 6.74 14.68 -2.90
CA SER A 13 6.77 15.38 -1.62
C SER A 13 7.11 14.45 -0.44
N GLU A 14 6.73 13.17 -0.56
CA GLU A 14 6.95 12.12 0.45
C GLU A 14 8.12 11.19 0.11
N GLY A 15 9.00 11.61 -0.82
CA GLY A 15 10.09 10.78 -1.35
C GLY A 15 11.01 10.16 -0.29
N LYS A 16 11.14 10.82 0.87
CA LYS A 16 11.97 10.39 2.02
C LYS A 16 11.17 9.85 3.19
N SER A 17 9.83 9.87 3.11
CA SER A 17 8.96 9.42 4.20
C SER A 17 8.97 7.90 4.30
N LEU A 18 8.98 7.42 5.54
CA LEU A 18 8.76 6.01 5.84
C LEU A 18 7.32 5.64 5.48
N ILE A 19 7.16 4.61 4.65
CA ILE A 19 5.84 3.99 4.43
C ILE A 19 5.78 2.77 5.35
N PHE A 20 4.75 2.68 6.17
CA PHE A 20 4.49 1.53 7.04
C PHE A 20 3.25 0.81 6.53
N GLN A 21 3.45 -0.29 5.80
CA GLN A 21 2.36 -1.07 5.21
C GLN A 21 1.73 -1.94 6.30
N VAL A 22 0.68 -1.44 6.96
CA VAL A 22 -0.10 -2.23 7.93
C VAL A 22 -1.00 -3.26 7.24
N THR A 23 -1.46 -2.92 6.04
CA THR A 23 -2.29 -3.77 5.19
C THR A 23 -1.80 -3.68 3.74
N LEU A 24 -2.13 -4.70 2.97
CA LEU A 24 -2.02 -4.72 1.51
C LEU A 24 -3.42 -4.61 0.93
N GLY A 25 -3.53 -3.97 -0.24
CA GLY A 25 -4.79 -3.79 -0.95
C GLY A 25 -5.82 -2.92 -0.20
N CYS A 26 -7.09 -3.10 -0.56
CA CYS A 26 -8.21 -2.38 0.04
C CYS A 26 -9.32 -3.38 0.41
N SER A 27 -9.79 -3.36 1.67
CA SER A 27 -10.87 -4.25 2.14
C SER A 27 -12.22 -4.03 1.43
N PHE A 28 -12.44 -2.84 0.87
CA PHE A 28 -13.66 -2.48 0.15
C PHE A 28 -13.53 -2.61 -1.38
N ASN A 29 -12.34 -2.27 -1.92
CA ASN A 29 -11.95 -2.35 -3.34
C ASN A 29 -12.95 -1.80 -4.38
N LYS A 30 -13.82 -0.86 -4.00
CA LYS A 30 -14.80 -0.18 -4.89
C LYS A 30 -14.66 1.35 -4.87
N CYS A 31 -13.54 1.89 -4.39
CA CYS A 31 -13.34 3.34 -4.31
C CYS A 31 -13.00 3.93 -5.69
N SER A 32 -13.46 5.15 -5.95
CA SER A 32 -13.16 5.87 -7.20
C SER A 32 -11.68 6.25 -7.35
N TYR A 33 -10.93 6.33 -6.24
CA TYR A 33 -9.54 6.81 -6.20
C TYR A 33 -8.50 5.72 -5.85
N CYS A 34 -8.92 4.47 -5.62
CA CYS A 34 -8.02 3.39 -5.23
C CYS A 34 -7.42 2.62 -6.42
N ASP A 35 -7.40 3.21 -7.62
CA ASP A 35 -6.91 2.54 -8.84
C ASP A 35 -5.52 1.92 -8.67
N MET A 36 -4.64 2.58 -7.91
CA MET A 36 -3.29 2.08 -7.59
C MET A 36 -3.27 0.79 -6.75
N TYR A 37 -4.37 0.47 -6.08
CA TYR A 37 -4.50 -0.67 -5.17
C TYR A 37 -5.51 -1.71 -5.66
N ARG A 38 -6.16 -1.51 -6.82
CA ARG A 38 -7.18 -2.43 -7.36
C ARG A 38 -6.63 -3.81 -7.70
N THR A 39 -5.35 -3.89 -8.07
CA THR A 39 -4.67 -5.15 -8.41
C THR A 39 -4.16 -5.92 -7.20
N LYS A 40 -4.36 -5.40 -5.97
CA LYS A 40 -3.93 -6.05 -4.73
C LYS A 40 -5.13 -6.57 -3.97
N GLU A 41 -5.07 -7.82 -3.56
CA GLU A 41 -6.02 -8.40 -2.63
C GLU A 41 -5.77 -7.85 -1.22
N TYR A 42 -6.85 -7.78 -0.43
CA TYR A 42 -6.75 -7.28 0.94
C TYR A 42 -6.04 -8.30 1.84
N GLN A 43 -5.04 -7.85 2.59
CA GLN A 43 -4.35 -8.67 3.59
C GLN A 43 -3.79 -7.80 4.72
N GLU A 44 -3.89 -8.28 5.97
CA GLU A 44 -3.21 -7.68 7.12
C GLU A 44 -1.76 -8.15 7.16
N ARG A 45 -0.79 -7.22 7.23
CA ARG A 45 0.63 -7.60 7.34
C ARG A 45 0.97 -7.92 8.79
N PRO A 46 1.55 -9.11 9.08
CA PRO A 46 2.03 -9.41 10.42
C PRO A 46 3.16 -8.45 10.77
N LEU A 47 3.08 -7.82 11.95
CA LEU A 47 4.14 -7.00 12.52
C LEU A 47 5.08 -7.93 13.31
N GLY A 48 5.96 -8.64 12.60
CA GLY A 48 6.95 -9.56 13.16
C GLY A 48 8.36 -9.19 12.73
#